data_AF-A0AAN7YVJ5-F1
#
_entry.id   AF-A0AAN7YVJ5-F1
#
_cell.length_a   1.000
_cell.length_b   1.000
_cell.length_c   1.000
_cell.angle_alpha   90.00
_cell.angle_beta   90.00
_cell.angle_gamma   90.00
#
_symmetry.space_group_name_H-M   'P 1'
#
loop_
_entity.id
_entity.type
_entity.pdbx_description
1 polymer ?
#
loop_
_entity_poly.entity_id
_entity_poly.type
_entity_poly.pdbx_seq_one_letter_code
_entity_poly.pdbx_strand_id
1 'polypeptide(L)'
;MLTPNKKEAARGNYYKLWSRVFKSEARFSKTQPVPMFGDENSTKEEVDNFYNFWYNFDSWRSFEYLDEDVPDDNENRDQKRHMERKNTNARKKKKAEDNTRLRKMLDECSAGDERIKKFRQEANASKNKKKLEKEAAEKKAKEDARLKKEAEEKAAKEAEEKAKADREANKKAKEAAKNAVKKNKRVLRGSVKDANYFAAGGDAAPAQIDAVLNDVELVQGKIDADEIAASLESSMALLLPTRSRPCGAARSSVS
;
A
#
# COMPACT_ATOMS: atom_id res chain seq x y z
N MET A 1 30.49 -52.62 1.30
CA MET A 1 29.63 -51.48 1.67
C MET A 1 28.33 -51.59 0.89
N LEU A 2 27.18 -51.40 1.53
CA LEU A 2 25.87 -51.53 0.89
C LEU A 2 25.35 -50.24 0.26
N THR A 3 26.16 -49.18 0.13
CA THR A 3 25.73 -47.96 -0.55
C THR A 3 25.53 -48.23 -2.03
N PRO A 4 24.37 -47.88 -2.62
CA PRO A 4 24.10 -48.16 -4.02
C PRO A 4 25.06 -47.35 -4.90
N ASN A 5 25.64 -47.96 -5.93
CA ASN A 5 26.46 -47.21 -6.86
C ASN A 5 25.57 -46.20 -7.63
N LYS A 6 26.07 -44.98 -7.89
CA LYS A 6 25.34 -43.92 -8.61
C LYS A 6 24.75 -44.40 -9.94
N LYS A 7 25.41 -45.36 -10.61
CA LYS A 7 24.94 -46.00 -11.84
C LYS A 7 23.77 -46.97 -11.65
N GLU A 8 23.67 -47.62 -10.49
CA GLU A 8 22.59 -48.56 -10.15
C GLU A 8 21.35 -47.82 -9.66
N ALA A 9 21.57 -46.74 -8.90
CA ALA A 9 20.52 -45.84 -8.42
C ALA A 9 19.79 -45.16 -9.60
N ALA A 10 20.48 -44.91 -10.71
CA ALA A 10 19.91 -44.30 -11.92
C ALA A 10 19.04 -45.24 -12.78
N ARG A 11 19.04 -46.55 -12.53
CA ARG A 11 18.29 -47.56 -13.33
C ARG A 11 16.87 -47.82 -12.81
N GLY A 12 16.21 -46.81 -12.23
CA GLY A 12 14.83 -46.91 -11.73
C GLY A 12 14.65 -47.70 -10.43
N ASN A 13 15.73 -48.14 -9.78
CA ASN A 13 15.69 -48.89 -8.52
C ASN A 13 16.07 -48.05 -7.29
N TYR A 14 16.10 -46.72 -7.41
CA TYR A 14 16.59 -45.81 -6.38
C TYR A 14 15.99 -46.09 -4.99
N TYR A 15 14.66 -46.02 -4.86
CA TYR A 15 13.96 -46.19 -3.57
C TYR A 15 14.12 -47.60 -3.01
N LYS A 16 14.09 -48.63 -3.86
CA LYS A 16 14.28 -50.02 -3.43
C LYS A 16 15.67 -50.27 -2.88
N LEU A 17 16.71 -49.72 -3.52
CA LEU A 17 18.09 -49.88 -3.09
C LEU A 17 18.33 -49.14 -1.78
N TRP A 18 17.97 -47.85 -1.70
CA TRP A 18 18.13 -47.05 -0.49
C TRP A 18 17.30 -47.56 0.69
N SER A 19 16.05 -47.99 0.46
CA SER A 19 15.21 -48.60 1.50
C SER A 19 15.87 -49.83 2.12
N ARG A 20 16.55 -50.68 1.33
CA ARG A 20 17.30 -51.83 1.87
C ARG A 20 18.48 -51.40 2.75
N VAL A 21 19.19 -50.35 2.35
CA VAL A 21 20.31 -49.80 3.13
C VAL A 21 19.81 -49.26 4.46
N PHE A 22 18.82 -48.38 4.43
CA PHE A 22 18.27 -47.79 5.65
C PHE A 22 17.61 -48.84 6.55
N LYS A 23 16.96 -49.87 5.99
CA LYS A 23 16.44 -50.99 6.79
C LYS A 23 17.56 -51.78 7.48
N SER A 24 18.73 -51.92 6.85
CA SER A 24 19.88 -52.58 7.46
C SER A 24 20.49 -51.77 8.60
N GLU A 25 20.60 -50.44 8.42
CA GLU A 25 21.16 -49.52 9.41
C GLU A 25 20.17 -49.24 10.55
N ALA A 26 18.86 -49.29 10.29
CA ALA A 26 17.80 -49.04 11.26
C ALA A 26 17.83 -50.03 12.43
N ARG A 27 18.40 -51.22 12.21
CA ARG A 27 18.61 -52.25 13.25
C ARG A 27 19.46 -51.72 14.41
N PHE A 28 20.35 -50.79 14.14
CA PHE A 28 21.24 -50.20 15.12
C PHE A 28 20.65 -48.97 15.81
N SER A 29 19.41 -48.58 15.51
CA SER A 29 18.79 -47.41 16.15
C SER A 29 18.34 -47.70 17.58
N LYS A 30 18.61 -46.76 18.49
CA LYS A 30 18.05 -46.76 19.84
C LYS A 30 16.62 -46.22 19.90
N THR A 31 16.25 -45.36 18.96
CA THR A 31 14.97 -44.67 18.94
C THR A 31 14.01 -45.39 18.00
N GLN A 32 12.83 -45.72 18.50
CA GLN A 32 11.77 -46.42 17.75
C GLN A 32 10.46 -45.64 17.90
N PRO A 33 9.60 -45.59 16.86
CA PRO A 33 9.72 -46.28 15.57
C PRO A 33 10.67 -45.57 14.59
N VAL A 34 11.42 -46.34 13.80
CA VAL A 34 12.25 -45.79 12.70
C VAL A 34 11.37 -45.46 11.48
N PRO A 35 11.38 -44.21 10.98
CA PRO A 35 10.67 -43.85 9.76
C PRO A 35 11.19 -44.63 8.54
N MET A 36 10.26 -45.07 7.69
CA MET A 36 10.61 -45.74 6.44
C MET A 36 11.03 -44.74 5.36
N PHE A 37 11.86 -45.17 4.41
CA PHE A 37 12.33 -44.31 3.31
C PHE A 37 11.21 -43.90 2.34
N GLY A 38 10.16 -44.72 2.25
CA GLY A 38 9.03 -44.49 1.36
C GLY A 38 9.33 -44.78 -0.11
N ASP A 39 8.54 -44.14 -0.95
CA ASP A 39 8.48 -44.26 -2.41
C ASP A 39 8.41 -42.86 -3.08
N GLU A 40 8.23 -42.83 -4.39
CA GLU A 40 8.13 -41.61 -5.20
C GLU A 40 6.96 -40.69 -4.81
N ASN A 41 5.90 -41.26 -4.24
CA ASN A 41 4.65 -40.57 -3.91
C ASN A 41 4.57 -40.15 -2.44
N SER A 42 5.62 -40.40 -1.65
CA SER A 42 5.65 -40.04 -0.24
C SER A 42 5.52 -38.53 -0.07
N THR A 43 4.75 -38.14 0.95
CA THR A 43 4.49 -36.73 1.22
C THR A 43 5.75 -36.02 1.71
N LYS A 44 5.76 -34.69 1.58
CA LYS A 44 6.86 -33.88 2.07
C LYS A 44 7.12 -34.08 3.57
N GLU A 45 6.06 -34.22 4.36
CA GLU A 45 6.16 -34.41 5.81
C GLU A 45 6.82 -35.74 6.16
N GLU A 46 6.47 -36.83 5.47
CA GLU A 46 7.09 -38.13 5.65
C GLU A 46 8.57 -38.11 5.29
N VAL A 47 8.92 -37.46 4.18
CA VAL A 47 10.31 -37.30 3.72
C VAL A 47 11.11 -36.45 4.70
N ASP A 48 10.57 -35.30 5.15
CA ASP A 48 11.22 -34.44 6.13
C ASP A 48 11.40 -35.16 7.47
N ASN A 49 10.39 -35.89 7.96
CA ASN A 49 10.47 -36.71 9.17
C ASN A 49 11.54 -37.79 9.07
N PHE A 50 11.63 -38.47 7.92
CA PHE A 50 12.68 -39.45 7.65
C PHE A 50 14.07 -38.81 7.76
N TYR A 51 14.35 -37.75 7.00
CA TYR A 51 15.67 -37.12 7.02
C TYR A 51 16.01 -36.54 8.39
N ASN A 52 15.05 -35.92 9.09
CA ASN A 52 15.24 -35.39 10.44
C ASN A 52 15.61 -36.49 11.44
N PHE A 53 14.98 -37.67 11.35
CA PHE A 53 15.33 -38.81 12.18
C PHE A 53 16.76 -39.28 11.91
N TRP A 54 17.15 -39.43 10.64
CA TRP A 54 18.46 -39.94 10.26
C TRP A 54 19.61 -38.94 10.51
N TYR A 55 19.36 -37.63 10.43
CA TYR A 55 20.35 -36.62 10.84
C TYR A 55 20.59 -36.62 12.36
N ASN A 56 19.59 -37.02 13.15
CA ASN A 56 19.65 -37.18 14.60
C ASN A 56 19.80 -38.65 15.05
N PHE A 57 20.30 -39.51 14.17
CA PHE A 57 20.38 -40.95 14.44
C PHE A 57 21.30 -41.27 15.63
N ASP A 58 20.76 -41.98 16.64
CA ASP A 58 21.55 -42.53 17.74
C ASP A 58 21.68 -44.05 17.61
N SER A 59 22.93 -44.49 17.45
CA SER A 59 23.28 -45.89 17.28
C SER A 59 23.65 -46.56 18.61
N TRP A 60 23.10 -47.74 18.87
CA TRP A 60 23.55 -48.64 19.95
C TRP A 60 24.72 -49.54 19.53
N ARG A 61 25.19 -49.46 18.27
CA ARG A 61 26.32 -50.24 17.79
C ARG A 61 27.56 -50.02 18.69
N SER A 62 28.09 -51.12 19.22
CA SER A 62 29.36 -51.14 19.95
C SER A 62 30.50 -51.59 19.03
N PHE A 63 31.71 -51.14 19.34
CA PHE A 63 32.95 -51.49 18.62
C PHE A 63 33.92 -52.26 19.51
N GLU A 64 33.39 -52.91 20.56
CA GLU A 64 34.16 -53.63 21.58
C GLU A 64 34.95 -54.81 20.99
N TYR A 65 34.45 -55.43 19.90
CA TYR A 65 35.20 -56.50 19.23
C TYR A 65 36.52 -56.02 18.61
N LEU A 66 36.68 -54.71 18.36
CA LEU A 66 37.93 -54.12 17.85
C LEU A 66 38.84 -53.62 18.99
N ASP A 67 38.55 -53.93 20.25
CA ASP A 67 39.45 -53.57 21.34
C ASP A 67 40.72 -54.43 21.25
N GLU A 68 41.86 -53.77 21.04
CA GLU A 68 43.16 -54.43 20.80
C GLU A 68 43.81 -54.96 22.08
N ASP A 69 43.54 -54.32 23.22
CA ASP A 69 44.16 -54.65 24.51
C ASP A 69 43.11 -55.29 25.44
N VAL A 70 43.12 -56.61 25.60
CA VAL A 70 42.28 -57.31 26.59
C VAL A 70 43.03 -57.33 27.92
N PRO A 71 42.49 -56.74 29.01
CA PRO A 71 43.19 -56.73 30.29
C PRO A 71 43.42 -58.16 30.79
N ASP A 72 44.68 -58.54 30.98
CA ASP A 72 45.02 -59.81 31.61
C ASP A 72 44.80 -59.70 33.13
N ASP A 73 44.34 -60.78 33.78
CA ASP A 73 43.91 -60.77 35.18
C ASP A 73 45.09 -60.55 36.17
N ASN A 74 46.33 -60.60 35.68
CA ASN A 74 47.56 -60.49 36.47
C ASN A 74 48.25 -59.11 36.39
N GLU A 75 47.64 -58.11 35.76
CA GLU A 75 48.25 -56.78 35.59
C GLU A 75 47.96 -55.79 36.73
N ASN A 76 48.88 -54.86 36.95
CA ASN A 76 48.73 -53.79 37.94
C ASN A 76 47.47 -52.95 37.63
N ARG A 77 46.70 -52.58 38.65
CA ARG A 77 45.44 -51.80 38.53
C ARG A 77 45.58 -50.57 37.65
N ASP A 78 46.72 -49.89 37.71
CA ASP A 78 47.00 -48.70 36.88
C ASP A 78 47.17 -49.04 35.39
N GLN A 79 47.76 -50.19 35.06
CA GLN A 79 47.87 -50.68 33.68
C GLN A 79 46.49 -51.04 33.12
N LYS A 80 45.68 -51.75 33.91
CA LYS A 80 44.28 -52.05 33.56
C LYS A 80 43.48 -50.78 33.25
N ARG A 81 43.57 -49.76 34.12
CA ARG A 81 42.90 -48.47 33.90
C ARG A 81 43.42 -47.75 32.65
N HIS A 82 44.72 -47.85 32.37
CA HIS A 82 45.31 -47.24 31.18
C HIS A 82 44.80 -47.90 29.88
N MET A 83 44.75 -49.24 29.84
CA MET A 83 44.23 -50.02 28.72
C MET A 83 42.73 -49.77 28.49
N GLU A 84 41.92 -49.81 29.55
CA GLU A 84 40.48 -49.50 29.46
C GLU A 84 40.23 -48.08 28.90
N ARG A 85 41.07 -47.11 29.26
CA ARG A 85 41.01 -45.75 28.71
C ARG A 85 41.39 -45.72 27.23
N LYS A 86 42.42 -46.47 26.81
CA LYS A 86 42.85 -46.58 25.41
C LYS A 86 41.74 -47.22 24.56
N ASN A 87 41.15 -48.33 25.00
CA ASN A 87 40.03 -48.99 24.35
C ASN A 87 38.80 -48.07 24.29
N THR A 88 38.45 -47.40 25.38
CA THR A 88 37.33 -46.44 25.39
C THR A 88 37.54 -45.31 24.38
N ASN A 89 38.76 -44.79 24.24
CA ASN A 89 39.08 -43.77 23.24
C ASN A 89 39.03 -44.33 21.81
N ALA A 90 39.51 -45.56 21.58
CA ALA A 90 39.42 -46.23 20.29
C ALA A 90 37.95 -46.47 19.87
N ARG A 91 37.11 -46.98 20.78
CA ARG A 91 35.66 -47.15 20.57
C ARG A 91 34.97 -45.82 20.26
N LYS A 92 35.30 -44.74 20.99
CA LYS A 92 34.77 -43.39 20.71
C LYS A 92 35.16 -42.90 19.32
N LYS A 93 36.42 -43.10 18.90
CA LYS A 93 36.89 -42.74 17.55
C LYS A 93 36.14 -43.53 16.48
N LYS A 94 35.99 -44.84 16.64
CA LYS A 94 35.24 -45.69 15.70
C LYS A 94 33.75 -45.32 15.62
N LYS A 95 33.14 -44.96 16.75
CA LYS A 95 31.76 -44.45 16.77
C LYS A 95 31.64 -43.11 16.03
N ALA A 96 32.62 -42.21 16.19
CA ALA A 96 32.65 -40.95 15.44
C ALA A 96 32.85 -41.17 13.92
N GLU A 97 33.70 -42.13 13.53
CA GLU A 97 33.90 -42.54 12.14
C GLU A 97 32.60 -43.11 11.54
N ASP A 98 31.87 -43.98 12.26
CA ASP A 98 30.60 -44.54 11.79
C ASP A 98 29.49 -43.49 11.68
N ASN A 99 29.39 -42.55 12.63
CA ASN A 99 28.47 -41.42 12.52
C ASN A 99 28.79 -40.54 11.29
N THR A 100 30.08 -40.32 11.02
CA THR A 100 30.51 -39.56 9.83
C THR A 100 30.18 -40.31 8.54
N ARG A 101 30.38 -41.63 8.52
CA ARG A 101 29.98 -42.50 7.40
C ARG A 101 28.47 -42.41 7.14
N LEU A 102 27.64 -42.52 8.17
CA LEU A 102 26.19 -42.44 8.06
C LEU A 102 25.74 -41.08 7.51
N ARG A 103 26.34 -39.97 7.97
CA ARG A 103 26.07 -38.63 7.43
C ARG A 103 26.42 -38.51 5.95
N LYS A 104 27.61 -38.95 5.54
CA LYS A 104 28.01 -38.96 4.12
C LYS A 104 27.04 -39.75 3.26
N MET A 105 26.63 -40.92 3.74
CA MET A 105 25.63 -41.75 3.07
C MET A 105 24.27 -41.04 2.95
N LEU A 106 23.84 -40.34 3.99
CA LEU A 106 22.60 -39.58 4.00
C LEU A 106 22.64 -38.39 3.02
N ASP A 107 23.78 -37.71 2.92
CA ASP A 107 24.00 -36.60 1.99
C ASP A 107 24.04 -37.09 0.53
N GLU A 108 24.64 -38.25 0.27
CA GLU A 108 24.59 -38.89 -1.05
C GLU A 108 23.17 -39.29 -1.44
N CYS A 109 22.39 -39.80 -0.48
CA CYS A 109 20.98 -40.09 -0.68
C CYS A 109 20.21 -38.79 -0.97
N SER A 110 20.29 -37.76 -0.12
CA SER A 110 19.53 -36.52 -0.30
C SER A 110 19.86 -35.78 -1.61
N ALA A 111 21.11 -35.85 -2.08
CA ALA A 111 21.51 -35.31 -3.39
C ALA A 111 20.90 -36.09 -4.58
N GLY A 112 20.69 -37.38 -4.42
CA GLY A 112 20.09 -38.26 -5.41
C GLY A 112 18.56 -38.18 -5.47
N ASP A 113 17.91 -37.90 -4.34
CA ASP A 113 16.44 -37.98 -4.19
C ASP A 113 15.69 -36.93 -5.04
N GLU A 114 14.75 -37.39 -5.87
CA GLU A 114 13.94 -36.54 -6.74
C GLU A 114 12.86 -35.77 -5.98
N ARG A 115 12.34 -36.33 -4.88
CA ARG A 115 11.30 -35.71 -4.05
C ARG A 115 11.79 -34.43 -3.42
N ILE A 116 13.00 -34.47 -2.84
CA ILE A 116 13.66 -33.28 -2.27
C ILE A 116 13.87 -32.21 -3.34
N LYS A 117 14.25 -32.60 -4.56
CA LYS A 117 14.41 -31.66 -5.67
C LYS A 117 13.08 -30.99 -6.03
N LYS A 118 11.99 -31.76 -6.13
CA LYS A 118 10.62 -31.24 -6.37
C LYS A 118 10.20 -30.27 -5.24
N PHE A 119 10.32 -30.68 -3.98
CA PHE A 119 9.95 -29.83 -2.84
C PHE A 119 10.80 -28.56 -2.76
N ARG A 120 12.09 -28.62 -3.10
CA ARG A 120 12.96 -27.42 -3.14
C ARG A 120 12.54 -26.48 -4.27
N GLN A 121 12.17 -26.99 -5.43
CA GLN A 121 11.66 -26.19 -6.55
C GLN A 121 10.32 -25.53 -6.19
N GLU A 122 9.39 -26.27 -5.60
CA GLU A 122 8.09 -25.75 -5.14
C GLU A 122 8.25 -24.72 -4.01
N ALA A 123 9.15 -24.97 -3.05
CA ALA A 123 9.46 -24.03 -1.98
C ALA A 123 10.08 -22.73 -2.52
N ASN A 124 10.94 -22.83 -3.53
CA ASN A 124 11.52 -21.65 -4.17
C ASN A 124 10.47 -20.90 -5.02
N ALA A 125 9.62 -21.61 -5.75
CA ALA A 125 8.54 -21.02 -6.54
C ALA A 125 7.53 -20.28 -5.64
N SER A 126 7.11 -20.86 -4.52
CA SER A 126 6.21 -20.22 -3.56
C SER A 126 6.84 -19.01 -2.87
N LYS A 127 8.13 -19.09 -2.49
CA LYS A 127 8.86 -17.93 -1.96
C LYS A 127 8.99 -16.81 -2.98
N ASN A 128 9.29 -17.13 -4.23
CA ASN A 128 9.40 -16.14 -5.32
C ASN A 128 8.05 -15.51 -5.63
N LYS A 129 6.96 -16.29 -5.68
CA LYS A 129 5.59 -15.74 -5.83
C LYS A 129 5.26 -14.75 -4.72
N LYS A 130 5.50 -15.12 -3.45
CA LYS A 130 5.28 -14.22 -2.30
C LYS A 130 6.12 -12.96 -2.36
N LYS A 131 7.36 -13.03 -2.85
CA LYS A 131 8.22 -11.84 -3.04
C LYS A 131 7.68 -10.94 -4.16
N LEU A 132 7.34 -11.51 -5.31
CA LEU A 132 6.78 -10.79 -6.44
C LEU A 132 5.44 -10.13 -6.10
N GLU A 133 4.57 -10.79 -5.34
CA GLU A 133 3.30 -10.23 -4.86
C GLU A 133 3.52 -9.04 -3.92
N LYS A 134 4.49 -9.13 -2.99
CA LYS A 134 4.87 -8.02 -2.11
C LYS A 134 5.46 -6.84 -2.89
N GLU A 135 6.36 -7.11 -3.82
CA GLU A 135 6.95 -6.07 -4.67
C GLU A 135 5.90 -5.40 -5.58
N ALA A 136 4.94 -6.16 -6.11
CA ALA A 136 3.84 -5.63 -6.90
C ALA A 136 2.88 -4.79 -6.04
N ALA A 137 2.57 -5.22 -4.82
CA ALA A 137 1.75 -4.45 -3.88
C ALA A 137 2.45 -3.15 -3.46
N GLU A 138 3.76 -3.19 -3.19
CA GLU A 138 4.53 -2.01 -2.84
C GLU A 138 4.66 -1.02 -4.02
N LYS A 139 4.84 -1.51 -5.25
CA LYS A 139 4.84 -0.66 -6.45
C LYS A 139 3.47 -0.01 -6.67
N LYS A 140 2.37 -0.74 -6.54
CA LYS A 140 1.01 -0.17 -6.63
C LYS A 140 0.76 0.87 -5.55
N ALA A 141 1.17 0.61 -4.30
CA ALA A 141 1.03 1.58 -3.22
C ALA A 141 1.86 2.86 -3.45
N LYS A 142 3.07 2.74 -4.01
CA LYS A 142 3.90 3.90 -4.37
C LYS A 142 3.32 4.70 -5.54
N GLU A 143 2.82 4.04 -6.57
CA GLU A 143 2.15 4.70 -7.69
C GLU A 143 0.86 5.39 -7.26
N ASP A 144 0.01 4.73 -6.45
CA ASP A 144 -1.22 5.33 -5.93
C ASP A 144 -0.92 6.51 -5.01
N ALA A 145 0.14 6.44 -4.18
CA ALA A 145 0.57 7.56 -3.35
C ALA A 145 1.11 8.73 -4.18
N ARG A 146 1.81 8.47 -5.29
CA ARG A 146 2.27 9.51 -6.21
C ARG A 146 1.10 10.17 -6.92
N LEU A 147 0.17 9.38 -7.45
CA LEU A 147 -1.02 9.89 -8.14
C LEU A 147 -1.92 10.72 -7.21
N LYS A 148 -2.07 10.31 -5.94
CA LYS A 148 -2.80 11.11 -4.94
C LYS A 148 -2.11 12.44 -4.66
N LYS A 149 -0.78 12.45 -4.48
CA LYS A 149 -0.03 13.71 -4.28
C LYS A 149 -0.12 14.64 -5.49
N GLU A 150 -0.02 14.09 -6.71
CA GLU A 150 -0.17 14.88 -7.93
C GLU A 150 -1.59 15.43 -8.11
N ALA A 151 -2.62 14.66 -7.73
CA ALA A 151 -4.00 15.12 -7.75
C ALA A 151 -4.27 16.21 -6.71
N GLU A 152 -3.75 16.07 -5.49
CA GLU A 152 -3.87 17.07 -4.43
C GLU A 152 -3.12 18.37 -4.80
N GLU A 153 -1.93 18.27 -5.39
CA GLU A 153 -1.16 19.45 -5.83
C GLU A 153 -1.85 20.18 -7.00
N LYS A 154 -2.45 19.45 -7.94
CA LYS A 154 -3.26 20.05 -9.02
C LYS A 154 -4.52 20.71 -8.47
N ALA A 155 -5.24 20.04 -7.57
CA ALA A 155 -6.43 20.60 -6.93
C ALA A 155 -6.11 21.86 -6.09
N ALA A 156 -4.97 21.87 -5.40
CA ALA A 156 -4.51 23.04 -4.65
C ALA A 156 -4.16 24.22 -5.57
N LYS A 157 -3.46 23.97 -6.69
CA LYS A 157 -3.14 24.99 -7.70
C LYS A 157 -4.41 25.56 -8.35
N GLU A 158 -5.36 24.70 -8.73
CA GLU A 158 -6.64 25.14 -9.30
C GLU A 158 -7.49 25.93 -8.28
N ALA A 159 -7.48 25.54 -7.01
CA ALA A 159 -8.18 26.28 -5.96
C ALA A 159 -7.53 27.67 -5.70
N GLU A 160 -6.20 27.76 -5.75
CA GLU A 160 -5.49 29.03 -5.60
C GLU A 160 -5.74 29.98 -6.78
N GLU A 161 -5.74 29.46 -8.01
CA GLU A 161 -6.07 30.26 -9.21
C GLU A 161 -7.52 30.74 -9.20
N LYS A 162 -8.47 29.88 -8.83
CA LYS A 162 -9.88 30.29 -8.68
C LYS A 162 -10.04 31.34 -7.57
N ALA A 163 -9.38 31.17 -6.43
CA ALA A 163 -9.43 32.15 -5.35
C ALA A 163 -8.80 33.50 -5.74
N LYS A 164 -7.75 33.51 -6.56
CA LYS A 164 -7.17 34.76 -7.12
C LYS A 164 -8.12 35.43 -8.11
N ALA A 165 -8.70 34.66 -9.03
CA ALA A 165 -9.69 35.16 -9.98
C ALA A 165 -10.93 35.75 -9.28
N ASP A 166 -11.45 35.08 -8.25
CA ASP A 166 -12.60 35.54 -7.47
C ASP A 166 -12.29 36.80 -6.67
N ARG A 167 -11.07 36.95 -6.14
CA ARG A 167 -10.63 38.17 -5.45
C ARG A 167 -10.52 39.36 -6.40
N GLU A 168 -10.01 39.15 -7.61
CA GLU A 168 -9.91 40.20 -8.63
C GLU A 168 -11.29 40.59 -9.16
N ALA A 169 -12.16 39.63 -9.43
CA ALA A 169 -13.55 39.87 -9.83
C ALA A 169 -14.30 40.65 -8.74
N ASN A 170 -14.18 40.26 -7.47
CA ASN A 170 -14.81 40.98 -6.35
C ASN A 170 -14.28 42.40 -6.17
N LYS A 171 -12.97 42.64 -6.37
CA LYS A 171 -12.41 44.01 -6.34
C LYS A 171 -12.97 44.87 -7.47
N LYS A 172 -13.02 44.34 -8.69
CA LYS A 172 -13.60 45.04 -9.85
C LYS A 172 -15.09 45.34 -9.65
N ALA A 173 -15.86 44.38 -9.11
CA ALA A 173 -17.28 44.57 -8.78
C ALA A 173 -17.49 45.63 -7.70
N LYS A 174 -16.68 45.65 -6.63
CA LYS A 174 -16.76 46.67 -5.57
C LYS A 174 -16.42 48.08 -6.07
N GLU A 175 -15.43 48.22 -6.94
CA GLU A 175 -15.09 49.52 -7.54
C GLU A 175 -16.16 50.00 -8.54
N ALA A 176 -16.72 49.09 -9.35
CA ALA A 176 -17.85 49.39 -10.22
C ALA A 176 -19.10 49.84 -9.43
N ALA A 177 -19.42 49.15 -8.33
CA ALA A 177 -20.54 49.49 -7.46
C ALA A 177 -20.37 50.88 -6.80
N LYS A 178 -19.18 51.20 -6.27
CA LYS A 178 -18.90 52.54 -5.72
C LYS A 178 -19.04 53.65 -6.75
N ASN A 179 -18.58 53.40 -7.99
CA ASN A 179 -18.70 54.36 -9.08
C ASN A 179 -20.16 54.54 -9.54
N ALA A 180 -20.96 53.47 -9.57
CA ALA A 180 -22.39 53.53 -9.83
C ALA A 180 -23.12 54.35 -8.74
N VAL A 181 -22.84 54.10 -7.46
CA VAL A 181 -23.42 54.86 -6.34
C VAL A 181 -23.09 56.35 -6.42
N LYS A 182 -21.84 56.71 -6.73
CA LYS A 182 -21.44 58.12 -6.90
C LYS A 182 -22.17 58.79 -8.06
N LYS A 183 -22.33 58.09 -9.20
CA LYS A 183 -23.09 58.60 -10.36
C LYS A 183 -24.56 58.79 -9.99
N ASN A 184 -25.17 57.79 -9.36
CA ASN A 184 -26.58 57.83 -8.98
C ASN A 184 -26.88 58.95 -7.97
N LYS A 185 -26.02 59.17 -6.95
CA LYS A 185 -26.14 60.30 -6.02
C LYS A 185 -26.04 61.66 -6.72
N ARG A 186 -25.18 61.78 -7.74
CA ARG A 186 -25.07 63.00 -8.55
C ARG A 186 -26.32 63.24 -9.39
N VAL A 187 -26.89 62.19 -9.99
CA VAL A 187 -28.13 62.29 -10.79
C VAL A 187 -29.30 62.72 -9.90
N LEU A 188 -29.44 62.17 -8.69
CA LEU A 188 -30.50 62.58 -7.74
C LEU A 188 -30.41 64.06 -7.32
N ARG A 189 -29.19 64.59 -7.12
CA ARG A 189 -29.01 66.03 -6.85
C ARG A 189 -29.25 66.89 -8.11
N GLY A 190 -28.96 66.35 -9.29
CA GLY A 190 -29.26 67.00 -10.56
C GLY A 190 -30.76 67.11 -10.81
N SER A 191 -31.53 66.05 -10.55
CA SER A 191 -32.96 66.01 -10.81
C SER A 191 -33.76 67.04 -10.00
N VAL A 192 -33.36 67.35 -8.77
CA VAL A 192 -34.01 68.42 -7.98
C VAL A 192 -33.67 69.82 -8.45
N LYS A 193 -32.49 70.00 -9.06
CA LYS A 193 -32.10 71.24 -9.72
C LYS A 193 -32.87 71.42 -11.03
N ASP A 194 -32.98 70.36 -11.83
CA ASP A 194 -33.72 70.37 -13.11
C ASP A 194 -35.23 70.56 -12.90
N ALA A 195 -35.77 70.12 -11.76
CA ALA A 195 -37.14 70.39 -11.32
C ALA A 195 -37.36 71.79 -10.69
N ASN A 196 -36.39 72.71 -10.85
CA ASN A 196 -36.41 74.07 -10.30
C ASN A 196 -36.70 74.11 -8.78
N TYR A 197 -36.19 73.13 -8.02
CA TYR A 197 -36.43 72.98 -6.57
C TYR A 197 -37.92 73.03 -6.18
N PHE A 198 -38.80 72.60 -7.11
CA PHE A 198 -40.26 72.62 -6.98
C PHE A 198 -40.85 74.02 -6.70
N ALA A 199 -40.18 75.09 -7.15
CA ALA A 199 -40.70 76.45 -7.04
C ALA A 199 -41.86 76.69 -8.02
N ALA A 200 -42.96 77.27 -7.53
CA ALA A 200 -44.21 77.48 -8.29
C ALA A 200 -44.17 78.64 -9.32
N GLY A 201 -42.98 79.20 -9.57
CA GLY A 201 -42.74 80.25 -10.57
C GLY A 201 -41.63 81.23 -10.15
N GLY A 202 -40.65 81.47 -11.03
CA GLY A 202 -39.47 82.32 -10.79
C GLY A 202 -38.25 81.58 -10.22
N ASP A 203 -37.15 82.30 -9.98
CA ASP A 203 -35.94 81.78 -9.34
C ASP A 203 -36.24 81.32 -7.90
N ALA A 204 -35.80 80.10 -7.55
CA ALA A 204 -36.04 79.52 -6.24
C ALA A 204 -35.32 80.32 -5.13
N ALA A 205 -36.03 80.60 -4.02
CA ALA A 205 -35.45 81.30 -2.88
C ALA A 205 -34.32 80.46 -2.23
N PRO A 206 -33.23 81.07 -1.74
CA PRO A 206 -32.09 80.35 -1.16
C PRO A 206 -32.47 79.36 -0.06
N ALA A 207 -33.42 79.73 0.81
CA ALA A 207 -33.91 78.86 1.89
C ALA A 207 -34.67 77.62 1.38
N GLN A 208 -35.36 77.72 0.23
CA GLN A 208 -36.06 76.59 -0.39
C GLN A 208 -35.09 75.64 -1.08
N ILE A 209 -34.03 76.18 -1.70
CA ILE A 209 -32.93 75.39 -2.27
C ILE A 209 -32.25 74.56 -1.18
N ASP A 210 -31.90 75.19 -0.05
CA ASP A 210 -31.24 74.52 1.07
C ASP A 210 -32.13 73.46 1.71
N ALA A 211 -33.43 73.73 1.89
CA ALA A 211 -34.36 72.75 2.46
C ALA A 211 -34.50 71.51 1.57
N VAL A 212 -34.69 71.69 0.26
CA VAL A 212 -34.84 70.58 -0.69
C VAL A 212 -33.54 69.77 -0.82
N LEU A 213 -32.37 70.43 -0.82
CA LEU A 213 -31.09 69.73 -0.85
C LEU A 213 -30.84 68.93 0.45
N ASN A 214 -31.17 69.48 1.61
CA ASN A 214 -31.06 68.76 2.89
C ASN A 214 -31.97 67.53 2.95
N ASP A 215 -33.20 67.63 2.44
CA ASP A 215 -34.12 66.50 2.36
C ASP A 215 -33.60 65.41 1.41
N VAL A 216 -33.05 65.79 0.26
CA VAL A 216 -32.41 64.85 -0.67
C VAL A 216 -31.22 64.15 -0.04
N GLU A 217 -30.41 64.85 0.77
CA GLU A 217 -29.29 64.24 1.49
C GLU A 217 -29.75 63.29 2.60
N LEU A 218 -30.82 63.63 3.30
CA LEU A 218 -31.44 62.79 4.32
C LEU A 218 -32.03 61.51 3.71
N VAL A 219 -32.64 61.63 2.52
CA VAL A 219 -33.12 60.49 1.73
C VAL A 219 -31.95 59.63 1.22
N GLN A 220 -30.87 60.24 0.75
CA GLN A 220 -29.64 59.52 0.35
C GLN A 220 -28.94 58.80 1.51
N GLY A 221 -29.18 59.21 2.76
CA GLY A 221 -28.68 58.56 3.96
C GLY A 221 -29.54 57.40 4.46
N LYS A 222 -30.80 57.29 4.01
CA LYS A 222 -31.78 56.28 4.45
C LYS A 222 -32.05 55.18 3.42
N ILE A 223 -31.75 55.43 2.15
CA ILE A 223 -32.02 54.51 1.04
C ILE A 223 -30.74 53.78 0.64
N ASP A 224 -30.84 52.47 0.41
CA ASP A 224 -29.72 51.64 -0.03
C ASP A 224 -29.32 51.93 -1.49
N ALA A 225 -28.07 51.62 -1.84
CA ALA A 225 -27.50 51.86 -3.16
C ALA A 225 -28.35 51.27 -4.32
N ASP A 226 -28.93 50.09 -4.09
CA ASP A 226 -29.75 49.37 -5.06
C ASP A 226 -31.14 49.99 -5.21
N GLU A 227 -31.72 50.50 -4.13
CA GLU A 227 -33.01 51.21 -4.15
C GLU A 227 -32.89 52.60 -4.81
N ILE A 228 -31.76 53.29 -4.63
CA ILE A 228 -31.42 54.52 -5.35
C ILE A 228 -31.30 54.25 -6.87
N ALA A 229 -30.66 53.15 -7.26
CA ALA A 229 -30.54 52.76 -8.67
C ALA A 229 -31.90 52.42 -9.28
N ALA A 230 -32.71 51.61 -8.59
CA ALA A 230 -34.06 51.26 -9.01
C ALA A 230 -35.00 52.47 -9.15
N SER A 231 -34.88 53.46 -8.25
CA SER A 231 -35.67 54.69 -8.30
C SER A 231 -35.29 55.60 -9.49
N LEU A 232 -34.00 55.63 -9.85
CA LEU A 232 -33.51 56.34 -11.03
C LEU A 232 -33.89 55.62 -12.33
N GLU A 233 -33.82 54.30 -12.37
CA GLU A 233 -34.26 53.51 -13.53
C GLU A 233 -35.79 53.61 -13.74
N SER A 234 -36.56 53.56 -12.66
CA SER A 234 -38.02 53.73 -12.70
C SER A 234 -38.42 55.15 -13.14
N SER A 235 -37.75 56.19 -12.64
CA SER A 235 -38.01 57.57 -13.08
C SER A 235 -37.55 57.85 -14.52
N MET A 236 -36.45 57.24 -14.98
CA MET A 236 -36.02 57.31 -16.38
C MET A 236 -36.96 56.51 -17.31
N ALA A 237 -37.52 55.39 -16.85
CA ALA A 237 -38.51 54.61 -17.59
C ALA A 237 -39.85 55.34 -17.73
N LEU A 238 -40.20 56.22 -16.78
CA LEU A 238 -41.34 57.14 -16.88
C LEU A 238 -41.09 58.32 -17.83
N LEU A 239 -39.83 58.70 -18.05
CA LEU A 239 -39.41 59.79 -18.95
C LEU A 239 -39.09 59.35 -20.37
N LEU A 240 -38.97 58.06 -20.64
CA LEU A 240 -38.98 57.51 -22.00
C LEU A 240 -40.44 57.50 -22.48
N PRO A 241 -40.82 58.30 -23.49
CA PRO A 241 -42.08 58.08 -24.17
C PRO A 241 -42.06 56.65 -24.64
N THR A 242 -43.06 55.88 -24.21
CA THR A 242 -43.43 54.61 -24.81
C THR A 242 -43.42 54.80 -26.32
N ARG A 243 -42.32 54.40 -26.98
CA ARG A 243 -42.25 54.27 -28.43
C ARG A 243 -43.20 53.14 -28.76
N SER A 244 -44.46 53.53 -28.97
CA SER A 244 -45.46 52.88 -29.81
C SER A 244 -44.98 51.55 -30.39
N ARG A 245 -45.37 50.45 -29.73
CA ARG A 245 -45.63 49.24 -30.50
C ARG A 245 -46.85 49.53 -31.36
N PRO A 246 -46.76 49.49 -32.70
CA PRO A 246 -47.92 49.67 -33.54
C PRO A 246 -48.92 48.55 -33.26
N CYS A 247 -50.16 48.98 -33.10
CA CYS A 247 -51.34 48.18 -32.94
C CYS A 247 -51.58 47.29 -34.18
N GLY A 248 -52.08 46.08 -33.95
CA GLY A 248 -52.81 45.29 -34.96
C GLY A 248 -52.07 44.10 -35.54
N ALA A 249 -52.45 42.87 -35.16
CA ALA A 249 -53.42 42.10 -35.93
C ALA A 249 -53.51 40.63 -35.46
N ALA A 250 -54.76 40.17 -35.32
CA ALA A 250 -55.26 38.79 -35.49
C ALA A 250 -54.68 37.67 -34.61
N ARG A 251 -55.44 37.16 -33.63
CA ARG A 251 -56.38 36.03 -33.77
C ARG A 251 -55.76 34.80 -34.43
N SER A 252 -55.54 33.74 -33.67
CA SER A 252 -56.41 32.54 -33.71
C SER A 252 -55.97 31.50 -32.67
N SER A 253 -56.94 31.08 -31.89
CA SER A 253 -57.02 29.76 -31.26
C SER A 253 -56.92 28.66 -32.32
N VAL A 254 -56.19 27.58 -32.06
CA VAL A 254 -56.70 26.19 -32.12
C VAL A 254 -55.83 25.35 -31.18
N SER A 255 -56.51 24.39 -30.56
CA SER A 255 -56.07 23.23 -29.78
C SER A 255 -54.81 22.52 -30.26
#